data_AF-A0A2K9H0N6-F1
#
_entry.id   AF-A0A2K9H0N6-F1
#
_cell.length_a   1.000
_cell.length_b   1.000
_cell.length_c   1.000
_cell.angle_alpha   90.00
_cell.angle_beta   90.00
_cell.angle_gamma   90.00
#
_symmetry.space_group_name_H-M   'P 1'
#
loop_
_entity.id
_entity.type
_entity.pdbx_description
1 polymer ?
#
loop_
_entity_poly.entity_id
_entity_poly.type
_entity_poly.pdbx_seq_one_letter_code
_entity_poly.pdbx_strand_id
1 'polypeptide(L)'
;MKPAIKKVQPVKVVAPFINEQSESITPLDILVDEEKISDLYFSKGVVRQVNKPYLSINNCTFKQQIFNECQLKSAQLTDIRFENCDLSNVSFAGTTFYRVEFISCKLLGTGFPEATLNHVRMEHCYGQYINLSMTKMRTVRFSHCDFRNASLNDSKLIPAAFDNCELLEADFSHTSLKGIDLRSSRITGIQLNIADLKGAIVSSLQAMDLLPLLGVKVEDD
;
A
#
# COMPACT_ATOMS: atom_id res chain seq x y z
N MET A 1 -1.80 35.21 16.55
CA MET A 1 -0.92 34.11 17.00
C MET A 1 -0.78 33.12 15.85
N LYS A 2 0.41 32.94 15.25
CA LYS A 2 0.61 31.83 14.31
C LYS A 2 0.53 30.53 15.12
N PRO A 3 -0.40 29.61 14.85
CA PRO A 3 -0.41 28.33 15.53
C PRO A 3 0.94 27.64 15.25
N ALA A 4 1.64 27.22 16.29
CA ALA A 4 2.86 26.43 16.14
C ALA A 4 2.49 25.17 15.34
N ILE A 5 3.11 25.00 14.17
CA ILE A 5 2.96 23.79 13.37
C ILE A 5 3.54 22.65 14.21
N LYS A 6 2.67 21.86 14.88
CA LYS A 6 3.10 20.63 15.53
C LYS A 6 3.76 19.77 14.47
N LYS A 7 5.06 19.48 14.61
CA LYS A 7 5.75 18.54 13.73
C LYS A 7 5.00 17.21 13.78
N VAL A 8 4.56 16.75 12.62
CA VAL A 8 3.96 15.42 12.47
C VAL A 8 5.02 14.39 12.86
N GLN A 9 4.68 13.51 13.79
CA GLN A 9 5.62 12.46 14.18
C GLN A 9 5.76 11.45 13.04
N PRO A 10 6.99 10.99 12.73
CA PRO A 10 7.19 10.03 11.66
C PRO A 10 6.53 8.69 12.02
N VAL A 11 5.84 8.09 11.04
CA VAL A 11 5.30 6.74 11.17
C VAL A 11 6.46 5.74 11.17
N LYS A 12 6.68 5.08 12.31
CA LYS A 12 7.77 4.12 12.51
C LYS A 12 7.33 2.71 12.11
N VAL A 13 7.55 2.35 10.86
CA VAL A 13 7.35 0.97 10.38
C VAL A 13 8.48 0.08 10.90
N VAL A 14 8.14 -1.15 11.29
CA VAL A 14 9.11 -2.18 11.67
C VAL A 14 9.35 -3.04 10.43
N ALA A 15 10.61 -3.12 10.00
CA ALA A 15 11.01 -3.92 8.84
C ALA A 15 10.79 -5.44 9.09
N PRO A 16 10.61 -6.25 8.03
CA PRO A 16 10.59 -7.71 8.13
C PRO A 16 11.88 -8.23 8.78
N PHE A 17 11.73 -9.24 9.62
CA PHE A 17 12.85 -9.98 10.19
C PHE A 17 13.31 -11.04 9.18
N ILE A 18 14.21 -10.63 8.28
CA ILE A 18 14.78 -11.48 7.25
C ILE A 18 16.10 -12.08 7.73
N ASN A 19 16.06 -13.34 8.16
CA ASN A 19 17.24 -14.07 8.67
C ASN A 19 17.30 -15.48 8.03
N GLU A 20 18.52 -15.99 7.79
CA GLU A 20 18.78 -17.40 7.47
C GLU A 20 17.93 -18.01 6.34
N GLN A 21 17.68 -17.26 5.26
CA GLN A 21 16.95 -17.76 4.09
C GLN A 21 17.83 -18.65 3.20
N SER A 22 17.24 -19.72 2.67
CA SER A 22 17.84 -20.54 1.60
C SER A 22 17.25 -20.19 0.23
N GLU A 23 18.06 -20.20 -0.83
CA GLU A 23 17.54 -19.98 -2.18
C GLU A 23 16.67 -21.16 -2.61
N SER A 24 15.42 -20.88 -2.97
CA SER A 24 14.50 -21.90 -3.45
C SER A 24 14.78 -22.24 -4.91
N ILE A 25 14.98 -23.53 -5.19
CA ILE A 25 15.01 -24.07 -6.56
C ILE A 25 13.61 -24.38 -7.10
N THR A 26 12.61 -24.40 -6.21
CA THR A 26 11.22 -24.71 -6.54
C THR A 26 10.41 -23.41 -6.57
N PRO A 27 9.68 -23.12 -7.67
CA PRO A 27 8.79 -21.97 -7.75
C PRO A 27 7.67 -22.02 -6.71
N LEU A 28 7.20 -20.84 -6.27
CA LEU A 28 6.14 -20.72 -5.26
C LEU A 28 4.85 -21.47 -5.67
N ASP A 29 4.49 -21.43 -6.95
CA ASP A 29 3.29 -22.08 -7.51
C ASP A 29 3.30 -23.60 -7.39
N ILE A 30 4.46 -24.22 -7.12
CA ILE A 30 4.56 -25.64 -6.80
C ILE A 30 4.55 -25.88 -5.29
N LEU A 31 5.07 -24.94 -4.49
CA LEU A 31 5.13 -25.05 -3.03
C LEU A 31 3.81 -24.75 -2.31
N VAL A 32 2.79 -24.23 -3.02
CA VAL A 32 1.51 -23.80 -2.41
C VAL A 32 0.68 -24.92 -1.76
N ASP A 33 1.06 -26.17 -1.98
CA ASP A 33 0.45 -27.34 -1.33
C ASP A 33 1.15 -27.74 -0.02
N GLU A 34 2.25 -27.09 0.33
CA GLU A 34 2.89 -27.25 1.63
C GLU A 34 2.11 -26.53 2.74
N GLU A 35 2.16 -27.07 3.96
CA GLU A 35 1.45 -26.50 5.12
C GLU A 35 1.95 -25.09 5.48
N LYS A 36 3.26 -24.84 5.32
CA LYS A 36 3.89 -23.56 5.61
C LYS A 36 5.09 -23.35 4.70
N ILE A 37 5.12 -22.21 4.02
CA ILE A 37 6.26 -21.80 3.19
C ILE A 37 7.10 -20.85 4.04
N SER A 38 8.32 -21.23 4.39
CA SER A 38 9.16 -20.42 5.27
C SER A 38 10.64 -20.45 4.95
N ASP A 39 11.31 -19.34 5.26
CA ASP A 39 12.78 -19.23 5.25
C ASP A 39 13.37 -19.42 3.83
N LEU A 40 12.64 -18.93 2.83
CA LEU A 40 12.98 -19.07 1.41
C LEU A 40 13.26 -17.73 0.72
N TYR A 41 14.26 -17.74 -0.14
CA TYR A 41 14.59 -16.67 -1.07
C TYR A 41 14.29 -17.12 -2.51
N PHE A 42 13.39 -16.41 -3.19
CA PHE A 42 12.99 -16.68 -4.57
C PHE A 42 13.60 -15.64 -5.50
N SER A 43 14.62 -16.02 -6.26
CA SER A 43 15.32 -15.17 -7.23
C SER A 43 14.76 -15.40 -8.63
N LYS A 44 14.49 -14.33 -9.38
CA LYS A 44 14.16 -14.32 -10.82
C LYS A 44 13.29 -15.50 -11.29
N GLY A 45 11.99 -15.29 -11.37
CA GLY A 45 11.08 -16.36 -11.73
C GLY A 45 9.71 -15.85 -12.10
N VAL A 46 8.86 -16.79 -12.50
CA VAL A 46 7.46 -16.52 -12.78
C VAL A 46 6.65 -17.49 -11.94
N VAL A 47 5.81 -16.94 -11.06
CA VAL A 47 4.81 -17.67 -10.28
C VAL A 47 3.50 -17.57 -11.05
N ARG A 48 2.88 -18.71 -11.38
CA ARG A 48 1.69 -18.73 -12.23
C ARG A 48 0.49 -19.30 -11.48
N GLN A 49 -0.66 -18.67 -11.68
CA GLN A 49 -1.97 -19.26 -11.40
C GLN A 49 -2.15 -19.79 -9.97
N VAL A 50 -1.43 -19.21 -9.00
CA VAL A 50 -1.64 -19.54 -7.59
C VAL A 50 -3.03 -19.09 -7.19
N ASN A 51 -3.90 -20.02 -6.84
CA ASN A 51 -5.21 -19.74 -6.27
C ASN A 51 -5.38 -20.57 -4.99
N LYS A 52 -4.72 -20.12 -3.92
CA LYS A 52 -4.69 -20.84 -2.64
C LYS A 52 -5.12 -19.89 -1.52
N PRO A 53 -6.41 -19.91 -1.13
CA PRO A 53 -6.87 -19.15 0.01
C PRO A 53 -6.16 -19.59 1.30
N TYR A 54 -5.95 -18.67 2.24
CA TYR A 54 -5.37 -18.94 3.56
C TYR A 54 -3.92 -19.45 3.57
N LEU A 55 -3.19 -19.31 2.45
CA LEU A 55 -1.77 -19.66 2.38
C LEU A 55 -0.96 -18.90 3.44
N SER A 56 -0.08 -19.59 4.16
CA SER A 56 0.81 -18.99 5.15
C SER A 56 2.24 -18.95 4.63
N ILE A 57 2.79 -17.75 4.47
CA ILE A 57 4.17 -17.53 4.05
C ILE A 57 4.88 -16.69 5.12
N ASN A 58 6.06 -17.13 5.55
CA ASN A 58 6.81 -16.49 6.62
C ASN A 58 8.30 -16.37 6.32
N ASN A 59 8.92 -15.22 6.65
CA ASN A 59 10.35 -15.01 6.47
C ASN A 59 10.82 -15.37 5.05
N CYS A 60 10.13 -14.83 4.04
CA CYS A 60 10.47 -15.08 2.64
C CYS A 60 10.81 -13.78 1.90
N THR A 61 11.74 -13.88 0.96
CA THR A 61 12.09 -12.79 0.05
C THR A 61 11.76 -13.21 -1.38
N PHE A 62 10.98 -12.41 -2.08
CA PHE A 62 10.72 -12.54 -3.50
C PHE A 62 11.47 -11.43 -4.22
N LYS A 63 12.49 -11.78 -5.01
CA LYS A 63 13.29 -10.82 -5.77
C LYS A 63 13.14 -11.07 -7.26
N GLN A 64 12.75 -10.03 -8.00
CA GLN A 64 12.57 -10.08 -9.45
C GLN A 64 11.61 -11.19 -9.92
N GLN A 65 10.57 -11.45 -9.11
CA GLN A 65 9.52 -12.41 -9.46
C GLN A 65 8.41 -11.72 -10.25
N ILE A 66 7.80 -12.46 -11.17
CA ILE A 66 6.60 -12.04 -11.90
C ILE A 66 5.45 -12.94 -11.45
N PHE A 67 4.39 -12.35 -10.91
CA PHE A 67 3.21 -13.07 -10.46
C PHE A 67 2.09 -12.93 -11.50
N ASN A 68 1.85 -13.98 -12.26
CA ASN A 68 0.83 -14.00 -13.30
C ASN A 68 -0.41 -14.73 -12.79
N GLU A 69 -1.57 -14.08 -12.91
CA GLU A 69 -2.87 -14.67 -12.59
C GLU A 69 -2.97 -15.23 -11.15
N CYS A 70 -2.26 -14.61 -10.20
CA CYS A 70 -2.22 -15.07 -8.81
C CYS A 70 -3.30 -14.43 -7.93
N GLN A 71 -3.92 -15.25 -7.09
CA GLN A 71 -4.91 -14.93 -6.07
C GLN A 71 -4.46 -15.53 -4.73
N LEU A 72 -3.98 -14.67 -3.83
CA LEU A 72 -3.53 -15.01 -2.49
C LEU A 72 -4.57 -14.54 -1.47
N LYS A 73 -5.84 -14.89 -1.68
CA LYS A 73 -6.96 -14.39 -0.86
C LYS A 73 -6.88 -14.91 0.57
N SER A 74 -7.15 -14.04 1.54
CA SER A 74 -7.12 -14.39 2.97
C SER A 74 -5.79 -15.01 3.45
N ALA A 75 -4.70 -14.82 2.70
CA ALA A 75 -3.39 -15.35 3.06
C ALA A 75 -2.83 -14.66 4.31
N GLN A 76 -1.79 -15.26 4.89
CA GLN A 76 -1.02 -14.69 5.98
C GLN A 76 0.43 -14.52 5.54
N LEU A 77 0.87 -13.27 5.42
CA LEU A 77 2.19 -12.91 4.95
C LEU A 77 2.94 -12.19 6.06
N THR A 78 3.91 -12.87 6.67
CA THR A 78 4.66 -12.35 7.83
C THR A 78 6.16 -12.31 7.53
N ASP A 79 6.82 -11.18 7.78
CA ASP A 79 8.25 -11.01 7.50
C ASP A 79 8.58 -11.27 6.02
N ILE A 80 7.88 -10.55 5.14
CA ILE A 80 8.03 -10.74 3.69
C ILE A 80 8.70 -9.52 3.07
N ARG A 81 9.60 -9.76 2.11
CA ARG A 81 10.13 -8.72 1.23
C ARG A 81 9.84 -9.06 -0.22
N PHE A 82 9.10 -8.20 -0.91
CA PHE A 82 9.01 -8.16 -2.36
C PHE A 82 9.96 -7.08 -2.89
N GLU A 83 10.92 -7.46 -3.73
CA GLU A 83 11.94 -6.56 -4.27
C GLU A 83 11.97 -6.67 -5.80
N ASN A 84 11.70 -5.57 -6.51
CA ASN A 84 11.70 -5.52 -7.97
C ASN A 84 10.73 -6.55 -8.62
N CYS A 85 9.64 -6.89 -7.95
CA CYS A 85 8.63 -7.83 -8.45
C CYS A 85 7.56 -7.15 -9.31
N ASP A 86 7.02 -7.89 -10.28
CA ASP A 86 5.76 -7.56 -10.94
C ASP A 86 4.61 -8.31 -10.25
N LEU A 87 3.74 -7.57 -9.58
CA LEU A 87 2.55 -8.03 -8.87
C LEU A 87 1.27 -7.46 -9.51
N SER A 88 1.35 -7.01 -10.77
CA SER A 88 0.22 -6.40 -11.46
C SER A 88 -0.99 -7.34 -11.47
N ASN A 89 -2.16 -6.79 -11.14
CA ASN A 89 -3.44 -7.51 -11.07
C ASN A 89 -3.50 -8.69 -10.07
N VAL A 90 -2.49 -8.88 -9.23
CA VAL A 90 -2.54 -9.88 -8.15
C VAL A 90 -3.63 -9.50 -7.15
N SER A 91 -4.39 -10.49 -6.67
CA SER A 91 -5.39 -10.28 -5.63
C SER A 91 -4.89 -10.77 -4.27
N PHE A 92 -4.79 -9.84 -3.33
CA PHE A 92 -4.55 -10.03 -1.90
C PHE A 92 -5.80 -9.75 -1.06
N ALA A 93 -7.00 -9.93 -1.62
CA ALA A 93 -8.25 -9.66 -0.90
C ALA A 93 -8.31 -10.38 0.45
N GLY A 94 -8.63 -9.67 1.54
CA GLY A 94 -8.70 -10.22 2.90
C GLY A 94 -7.36 -10.68 3.51
N THR A 95 -6.23 -10.48 2.83
CA THR A 95 -4.91 -10.95 3.30
C THR A 95 -4.46 -10.18 4.53
N THR A 96 -3.77 -10.87 5.44
CA THR A 96 -3.08 -10.24 6.56
C THR A 96 -1.58 -10.12 6.28
N PHE A 97 -1.08 -8.89 6.32
CA PHE A 97 0.34 -8.55 6.19
C PHE A 97 0.88 -8.11 7.54
N TYR A 98 1.99 -8.70 7.97
CA TYR A 98 2.70 -8.29 9.18
C TYR A 98 4.20 -8.16 8.93
N ARG A 99 4.73 -6.94 9.09
CA ARG A 99 6.12 -6.60 8.75
C ARG A 99 6.44 -7.00 7.30
N VAL A 100 5.85 -6.29 6.35
CA VAL A 100 6.00 -6.58 4.91
C VAL A 100 6.52 -5.37 4.16
N GLU A 101 7.45 -5.60 3.24
CA GLU A 101 8.04 -4.59 2.38
C GLU A 101 7.76 -4.88 0.91
N PHE A 102 7.36 -3.83 0.18
CA PHE A 102 7.35 -3.78 -1.27
C PHE A 102 8.36 -2.71 -1.70
N ILE A 103 9.41 -3.10 -2.42
CA ILE A 103 10.50 -2.22 -2.81
C ILE A 103 10.65 -2.28 -4.32
N SER A 104 10.45 -1.15 -5.00
CA SER A 104 10.55 -1.04 -6.46
C SER A 104 9.63 -2.02 -7.21
N CYS A 105 8.47 -2.34 -6.63
CA CYS A 105 7.50 -3.26 -7.20
C CYS A 105 6.54 -2.57 -8.18
N LYS A 106 6.13 -3.30 -9.21
CA LYS A 106 4.99 -2.94 -10.05
C LYS A 106 3.71 -3.54 -9.43
N LEU A 107 2.80 -2.67 -9.02
CA LEU A 107 1.54 -2.96 -8.32
C LEU A 107 0.31 -2.48 -9.13
N LEU A 108 0.43 -2.40 -10.46
CA LEU A 108 -0.63 -1.90 -11.35
C LEU A 108 -1.89 -2.75 -11.20
N GLY A 109 -3.00 -2.14 -10.77
CA GLY A 109 -4.27 -2.85 -10.58
C GLY A 109 -4.25 -3.92 -9.47
N THR A 110 -3.19 -3.99 -8.66
CA THR A 110 -3.11 -4.96 -7.56
C THR A 110 -4.20 -4.69 -6.53
N GLY A 111 -4.91 -5.74 -6.12
CA GLY A 111 -6.02 -5.63 -5.20
C GLY A 111 -5.67 -6.06 -3.79
N PHE A 112 -5.97 -5.23 -2.80
CA PHE A 112 -5.90 -5.48 -1.37
C PHE A 112 -7.25 -5.28 -0.66
N PRO A 113 -8.43 -5.44 -1.28
CA PRO A 113 -9.69 -5.09 -0.61
C PRO A 113 -9.85 -5.90 0.67
N GLU A 114 -10.30 -5.25 1.74
CA GLU A 114 -10.50 -5.84 3.07
C GLU A 114 -9.22 -6.40 3.75
N ALA A 115 -8.04 -6.17 3.18
CA ALA A 115 -6.78 -6.63 3.76
C ALA A 115 -6.44 -5.90 5.08
N THR A 116 -5.64 -6.55 5.92
CA THR A 116 -5.05 -5.95 7.12
C THR A 116 -3.56 -5.77 6.92
N LEU A 117 -3.09 -4.52 6.97
CA LEU A 117 -1.70 -4.14 6.75
C LEU A 117 -1.12 -3.66 8.08
N ASN A 118 -0.23 -4.43 8.70
CA ASN A 118 0.39 -4.08 9.97
C ASN A 118 1.92 -4.01 9.85
N HIS A 119 2.50 -2.83 10.09
CA HIS A 119 3.92 -2.55 9.80
C HIS A 119 4.27 -2.85 8.34
N VAL A 120 3.59 -2.18 7.41
CA VAL A 120 3.84 -2.34 5.96
C VAL A 120 4.55 -1.11 5.41
N ARG A 121 5.55 -1.34 4.57
CA ARG A 121 6.24 -0.30 3.79
C ARG A 121 6.11 -0.60 2.30
N MET A 122 5.68 0.39 1.52
CA MET A 122 5.82 0.37 0.06
C MET A 122 6.70 1.55 -0.36
N GLU A 123 7.76 1.26 -1.10
CA GLU A 123 8.79 2.22 -1.46
C GLU A 123 9.12 2.11 -2.95
N HIS A 124 9.07 3.24 -3.66
CA HIS A 124 9.33 3.30 -5.10
C HIS A 124 8.42 2.39 -5.94
N CYS A 125 7.17 2.18 -5.51
CA CYS A 125 6.23 1.31 -6.20
C CYS A 125 5.42 2.03 -7.29
N TYR A 126 5.19 1.34 -8.40
CA TYR A 126 4.26 1.79 -9.44
C TYR A 126 2.90 1.10 -9.25
N GLY A 127 1.96 1.76 -8.59
CA GLY A 127 0.67 1.20 -8.18
C GLY A 127 -0.54 1.98 -8.69
N GLN A 128 -0.52 2.41 -9.95
CA GLN A 128 -1.73 3.00 -10.53
C GLN A 128 -2.90 2.01 -10.45
N TYR A 129 -4.10 2.51 -10.18
CA TYR A 129 -5.29 1.68 -10.01
C TYR A 129 -5.18 0.62 -8.90
N ILE A 130 -4.22 0.76 -7.97
CA ILE A 130 -4.13 -0.12 -6.80
C ILE A 130 -5.43 0.00 -5.99
N ASN A 131 -6.00 -1.13 -5.61
CA ASN A 131 -7.22 -1.15 -4.83
C ASN A 131 -6.89 -1.47 -3.37
N LEU A 132 -6.89 -0.47 -2.51
CA LEU A 132 -6.73 -0.55 -1.05
C LEU A 132 -8.07 -0.30 -0.33
N SER A 133 -9.21 -0.46 -1.00
CA SER A 133 -10.52 -0.20 -0.40
C SER A 133 -10.81 -1.09 0.81
N MET A 134 -11.52 -0.56 1.80
CA MET A 134 -11.91 -1.28 3.02
C MET A 134 -10.73 -1.86 3.82
N THR A 135 -9.50 -1.38 3.59
CA THR A 135 -8.31 -1.93 4.25
C THR A 135 -8.15 -1.40 5.67
N LYS A 136 -7.57 -2.22 6.54
CA LYS A 136 -7.15 -1.83 7.89
C LYS A 136 -5.64 -1.62 7.90
N MET A 137 -5.20 -0.37 7.82
CA MET A 137 -3.79 -0.01 7.84
C MET A 137 -3.35 0.43 9.23
N ARG A 138 -2.41 -0.32 9.81
CA ARG A 138 -1.81 -0.05 11.11
C ARG A 138 -0.31 0.13 10.96
N THR A 139 0.17 1.35 11.19
CA THR A 139 1.58 1.70 11.03
C THR A 139 2.07 1.38 9.61
N VAL A 140 1.55 2.10 8.63
CA VAL A 140 1.89 1.91 7.20
C VAL A 140 2.58 3.13 6.64
N ARG A 141 3.57 2.92 5.76
CA ARG A 141 4.28 4.00 5.08
C ARG A 141 4.36 3.72 3.58
N PHE A 142 3.85 4.66 2.80
CA PHE A 142 4.03 4.73 1.35
C PHE A 142 5.06 5.83 1.07
N SER A 143 6.09 5.54 0.27
CA SER A 143 7.15 6.49 -0.04
C SER A 143 7.54 6.42 -1.51
N HIS A 144 7.47 7.56 -2.21
CA HIS A 144 7.77 7.63 -3.65
C HIS A 144 6.93 6.66 -4.51
N CYS A 145 5.66 6.45 -4.14
CA CYS A 145 4.76 5.57 -4.88
C CYS A 145 3.90 6.35 -5.89
N ASP A 146 3.68 5.77 -7.06
CA ASP A 146 2.69 6.24 -8.03
C ASP A 146 1.35 5.54 -7.80
N PHE A 147 0.40 6.22 -7.15
CA PHE A 147 -0.93 5.73 -6.77
C PHE A 147 -2.04 6.55 -7.44
N ARG A 148 -1.80 7.01 -8.68
CA ARG A 148 -2.87 7.61 -9.49
C ARG A 148 -4.05 6.65 -9.63
N ASN A 149 -5.26 7.19 -9.49
CA ASN A 149 -6.51 6.43 -9.53
C ASN A 149 -6.58 5.29 -8.49
N ALA A 150 -5.84 5.38 -7.38
CA ALA A 150 -5.93 4.39 -6.31
C ALA A 150 -7.27 4.47 -5.58
N SER A 151 -7.84 3.33 -5.20
CA SER A 151 -9.02 3.27 -4.34
C SER A 151 -8.59 3.04 -2.90
N LEU A 152 -8.81 4.00 -2.01
CA LEU A 152 -8.61 3.88 -0.57
C LEU A 152 -9.93 4.05 0.19
N ASN A 153 -11.08 4.08 -0.48
CA ASN A 153 -12.38 4.28 0.14
C ASN A 153 -12.66 3.27 1.26
N ASP A 154 -13.39 3.71 2.30
CA ASP A 154 -13.78 2.91 3.47
C ASP A 154 -12.61 2.32 4.28
N SER A 155 -11.39 2.84 4.12
CA SER A 155 -10.20 2.35 4.81
C SER A 155 -10.00 2.97 6.19
N LYS A 156 -9.20 2.30 7.02
CA LYS A 156 -8.79 2.80 8.34
C LYS A 156 -7.28 3.01 8.39
N LEU A 157 -6.85 4.24 8.67
CA LEU A 157 -5.45 4.66 8.66
C LEU A 157 -4.97 4.99 10.10
N ILE A 158 -4.20 4.11 10.77
CA ILE A 158 -3.83 4.30 12.18
C ILE A 158 -2.44 3.73 12.56
N PRO A 159 -1.36 4.53 12.62
CA PRO A 159 -1.10 5.69 11.78
C PRO A 159 -0.69 5.26 10.35
N ALA A 160 -0.81 6.17 9.39
CA ALA A 160 -0.31 5.99 8.02
C ALA A 160 0.44 7.23 7.52
N ALA A 161 1.36 7.06 6.58
CA ALA A 161 2.11 8.15 5.95
C ALA A 161 2.15 7.98 4.42
N PHE A 162 1.98 9.09 3.70
CA PHE A 162 2.07 9.20 2.25
C PHE A 162 3.15 10.23 1.91
N ASP A 163 4.39 9.77 1.77
CA ASP A 163 5.54 10.63 1.57
C ASP A 163 5.96 10.66 0.09
N ASN A 164 5.87 11.83 -0.54
CA ASN A 164 6.22 12.01 -1.96
C ASN A 164 5.45 11.05 -2.89
N CYS A 165 4.16 10.83 -2.62
CA CYS A 165 3.31 9.97 -3.43
C CYS A 165 2.55 10.77 -4.51
N GLU A 166 2.23 10.09 -5.61
CA GLU A 166 1.28 10.58 -6.60
C GLU A 166 -0.11 10.01 -6.28
N LEU A 167 -1.05 10.86 -5.89
CA LEU A 167 -2.40 10.48 -5.47
C LEU A 167 -3.47 11.13 -6.37
N LEU A 168 -3.13 11.44 -7.63
CA LEU A 168 -4.07 12.11 -8.52
C LEU A 168 -5.29 11.22 -8.72
N GLU A 169 -6.48 11.80 -8.57
CA GLU A 169 -7.76 11.10 -8.71
C GLU A 169 -7.93 9.90 -7.76
N ALA A 170 -7.12 9.81 -6.69
CA ALA A 170 -7.27 8.77 -5.69
C ALA A 170 -8.54 8.99 -4.85
N ASP A 171 -9.24 7.90 -4.54
CA ASP A 171 -10.49 7.94 -3.78
C ASP A 171 -10.25 7.61 -2.30
N PHE A 172 -10.49 8.59 -1.43
CA PHE A 172 -10.43 8.50 0.02
C PHE A 172 -11.82 8.65 0.65
N SER A 173 -12.91 8.45 -0.10
CA SER A 173 -14.27 8.55 0.42
C SER A 173 -14.47 7.62 1.62
N HIS A 174 -15.07 8.13 2.69
CA HIS A 174 -15.27 7.41 3.97
C HIS A 174 -13.98 7.04 4.71
N THR A 175 -12.84 7.63 4.34
CA THR A 175 -11.54 7.39 4.97
C THR A 175 -11.03 8.65 5.66
N SER A 176 -11.07 8.65 6.99
CA SER A 176 -10.62 9.82 7.75
C SER A 176 -9.13 10.14 7.51
N LEU A 177 -8.86 11.37 7.08
CA LEU A 177 -7.51 11.92 6.87
C LEU A 177 -6.97 12.68 8.08
N LYS A 178 -7.61 12.53 9.25
CA LYS A 178 -7.23 13.27 10.46
C LYS A 178 -5.78 12.98 10.85
N GLY A 179 -4.94 14.02 10.82
CA GLY A 179 -3.53 13.94 11.17
C GLY A 179 -2.62 13.37 10.08
N ILE A 180 -3.17 13.05 8.90
CA ILE A 180 -2.38 12.64 7.74
C ILE A 180 -1.75 13.87 7.11
N ASP A 181 -0.43 13.82 6.90
CA ASP A 181 0.34 14.84 6.21
C ASP A 181 0.45 14.50 4.73
N LEU A 182 -0.17 15.33 3.89
CA LEU A 182 -0.18 15.16 2.44
C LEU A 182 0.73 16.18 1.75
N ARG A 183 1.40 17.08 2.48
CA ARG A 183 2.13 18.24 1.91
C ARG A 183 3.23 17.87 0.92
N SER A 184 3.80 16.68 1.03
CA SER A 184 4.84 16.16 0.14
C SER A 184 4.28 15.43 -1.09
N SER A 185 2.99 15.08 -1.09
CA SER A 185 2.33 14.29 -2.12
C SER A 185 1.50 15.16 -3.07
N ARG A 186 1.25 14.70 -4.30
CA ARG A 186 0.34 15.38 -5.23
C ARG A 186 -1.07 14.82 -5.08
N ILE A 187 -2.06 15.69 -4.83
CA ILE A 187 -3.44 15.29 -4.49
C ILE A 187 -4.49 15.88 -5.44
N THR A 188 -4.09 16.33 -6.63
CA THR A 188 -5.00 16.93 -7.60
C THR A 188 -6.12 15.95 -7.96
N GLY A 189 -7.37 16.38 -7.84
CA GLY A 189 -8.55 15.58 -8.19
C GLY A 189 -8.89 14.46 -7.20
N ILE A 190 -8.31 14.42 -6.00
CA ILE A 190 -8.70 13.40 -5.00
C ILE A 190 -10.21 13.48 -4.70
N GLN A 191 -10.80 12.32 -4.46
CA GLN A 191 -12.21 12.18 -4.10
C GLN A 191 -12.29 11.88 -2.61
N LEU A 192 -13.16 12.58 -1.87
CA LEU A 192 -13.43 12.35 -0.45
C LEU A 192 -14.70 13.07 -0.02
N ASN A 193 -15.26 12.69 1.13
CA ASN A 193 -16.32 13.47 1.77
C ASN A 193 -15.71 14.60 2.59
N ILE A 194 -16.41 15.73 2.68
CA ILE A 194 -15.96 16.90 3.48
C ILE A 194 -15.61 16.51 4.93
N ALA A 195 -16.36 15.57 5.52
CA ALA A 195 -16.12 15.10 6.89
C ALA A 195 -14.75 14.40 7.05
N ASP A 196 -14.28 13.72 6.00
CA ASP A 196 -13.05 12.93 6.00
C ASP A 196 -11.80 13.83 5.94
N LEU A 197 -11.92 15.03 5.37
CA LEU A 197 -10.84 16.02 5.26
C LEU A 197 -10.43 16.62 6.62
N LYS A 198 -11.31 16.54 7.63
CA LYS A 198 -11.13 17.22 8.91
C LYS A 198 -9.81 16.82 9.59
N GLY A 199 -8.90 17.79 9.69
CA GLY A 199 -7.61 17.61 10.36
C GLY A 199 -6.51 17.01 9.47
N ALA A 200 -6.75 16.84 8.17
CA ALA A 200 -5.69 16.63 7.19
C ALA A 200 -4.72 17.81 7.17
N ILE A 201 -3.45 17.55 6.90
CA ILE A 201 -2.41 18.56 6.83
C ILE A 201 -2.00 18.70 5.37
N VAL A 202 -2.31 19.86 4.80
CA VAL A 202 -2.10 20.19 3.38
C VAL A 202 -1.34 21.50 3.21
N SER A 203 -0.77 21.72 2.04
CA SER A 203 -0.13 22.99 1.68
C SER A 203 -1.17 24.03 1.24
N SER A 204 -0.75 25.28 1.08
CA SER A 204 -1.63 26.33 0.55
C SER A 204 -2.07 26.06 -0.89
N LEU A 205 -1.19 25.46 -1.71
CA LEU A 205 -1.51 25.08 -3.09
C LEU A 205 -2.54 23.95 -3.11
N GLN A 206 -2.33 22.93 -2.30
CA GLN A 206 -3.27 21.82 -2.14
C GLN A 206 -4.63 22.27 -1.60
N ALA A 207 -4.67 23.31 -0.76
CA ALA A 207 -5.94 23.88 -0.32
C ALA A 207 -6.78 24.38 -1.51
N MET A 208 -6.15 24.93 -2.56
CA MET A 208 -6.85 25.34 -3.79
C MET A 208 -7.43 24.14 -4.54
N ASP A 209 -6.71 23.02 -4.61
CA ASP A 209 -7.20 21.77 -5.21
C ASP A 209 -8.45 21.22 -4.49
N LEU A 210 -8.60 21.52 -3.20
CA LEU A 210 -9.69 21.02 -2.34
C LEU A 210 -10.91 21.95 -2.28
N LEU A 211 -10.76 23.23 -2.63
CA LEU A 211 -11.87 24.20 -2.62
C LEU A 211 -13.08 23.76 -3.47
N PRO A 212 -12.92 23.18 -4.67
CA PRO A 212 -14.04 22.66 -5.44
C PRO A 212 -14.87 21.61 -4.72
N LEU A 213 -14.25 20.78 -3.86
CA LEU A 213 -14.97 19.77 -3.05
C LEU A 213 -15.89 20.42 -2.00
N LEU A 214 -15.64 21.69 -1.65
CA LEU A 214 -16.48 22.50 -0.77
C LEU A 214 -17.54 23.30 -1.54
N GLY A 215 -17.65 23.11 -2.86
CA GLY A 215 -18.55 23.87 -3.72
C GLY A 215 -18.03 25.27 -4.08
N VAL A 216 -16.77 25.57 -3.81
CA VAL A 216 -16.15 26.87 -4.12
C VAL A 216 -15.59 26.83 -5.54
N LYS A 217 -15.97 27.81 -6.37
CA LYS A 217 -15.34 28.06 -7.67
C LYS A 217 -14.18 29.02 -7.50
N VAL A 218 -13.05 28.68 -8.10
CA VAL A 218 -11.86 29.55 -8.15
C VAL A 218 -11.78 30.08 -9.59
N GLU A 219 -11.81 31.40 -9.73
CA GLU A 219 -11.65 32.10 -11.01
C GLU A 219 -10.42 33.01 -10.85
N ASP A 220 -9.50 32.97 -11.82
CA ASP A 220 -8.42 33.93 -11.93
C ASP A 220 -8.92 35.13 -12.76
N ASP A 221 -8.47 36.35 -12.42
CA ASP A 221 -8.83 37.62 -13.08
C ASP A 221 -8.38 37.70 -14.56
#